data_AF-A0A533YEY1-F1
#
_entry.id   AF-A0A533YEY1-F1
#
_cell.length_a   1.000
_cell.length_b   1.000
_cell.length_c   1.000
_cell.angle_alpha   90.00
_cell.angle_beta   90.00
_cell.angle_gamma   90.00
#
_symmetry.space_group_name_H-M   'P 1'
#
loop_
_entity.id
_entity.type
_entity.pdbx_description
1 polymer ?
#
loop_
_entity_poly.entity_id
_entity_poly.type
_entity_poly.pdbx_seq_one_letter_code
_entity_poly.pdbx_strand_id
1 'polypeptide(L)'
;MMKTFDRSKRLIIPVLIPLLLLLFPGAPVFGQGKSPEEVQTSNLKWSIKDDVILLNYDLTGSPDDEFDLSIAMKKEGEASFAVVPKTAEGDIGRGYFAGKGREIRWFYRTDYPGGFSGEGYYFEIHVQLVRKQSKLLYYALGAAALAGGILALIVSRNGDQPPPPYELPGPPARP
;
A
#
# COMPACT_ATOMS: atom_id res chain seq x y z
N MET A 1 30.87 35.08 -47.11
CA MET A 1 30.26 33.96 -47.86
C MET A 1 29.04 33.50 -47.08
N MET A 2 27.86 33.76 -47.63
CA MET A 2 26.56 33.81 -46.98
C MET A 2 25.76 32.56 -47.34
N LYS A 3 25.09 31.92 -46.37
CA LYS A 3 23.96 31.02 -46.65
C LYS A 3 22.83 31.33 -45.68
N THR A 4 21.92 32.14 -46.18
CA THR A 4 20.57 32.40 -45.65
C THR A 4 19.77 31.10 -45.64
N PHE A 5 19.14 30.76 -44.52
CA PHE A 5 18.23 29.62 -44.41
C PHE A 5 16.82 30.08 -44.78
N ASP A 6 16.28 29.48 -45.83
CA ASP A 6 15.09 29.88 -46.55
C ASP A 6 13.80 29.44 -45.83
N ARG A 7 12.83 30.36 -45.78
CA ARG A 7 11.43 30.16 -45.38
C ARG A 7 10.64 29.76 -46.62
N SER A 8 10.26 28.49 -46.76
CA SER A 8 9.03 28.05 -47.44
C SER A 8 8.99 26.52 -47.34
N LYS A 9 7.87 25.81 -47.11
CA LYS A 9 6.56 25.92 -47.73
C LYS A 9 5.51 25.35 -46.77
N ARG A 10 4.35 25.99 -46.76
CA ARG A 10 3.11 25.46 -46.21
C ARG A 10 2.73 24.21 -47.00
N LEU A 11 2.53 23.08 -46.32
CA LEU A 11 1.82 21.93 -46.87
C LEU A 11 0.61 21.68 -45.96
N ILE A 12 -0.50 22.25 -46.41
CA ILE A 12 -1.84 21.95 -45.97
C ILE A 12 -2.14 20.54 -46.50
N ILE A 13 -2.27 19.56 -45.61
CA ILE A 13 -2.90 18.28 -45.92
C ILE A 13 -4.21 18.24 -45.13
N PRO A 14 -5.37 18.43 -45.76
CA PRO A 14 -6.65 18.12 -45.16
C PRO A 14 -7.03 16.65 -45.46
N VAL A 15 -8.02 16.13 -44.72
CA VAL A 15 -8.79 14.90 -45.04
C VAL A 15 -8.02 13.62 -44.61
N LEU A 16 -8.47 12.74 -43.71
CA LEU A 16 -9.71 11.95 -43.71
C LEU A 16 -9.75 11.02 -42.46
N ILE A 17 -10.85 11.01 -41.67
CA ILE A 17 -11.45 9.85 -40.94
C ILE A 17 -10.67 9.17 -39.76
N PRO A 18 -11.31 8.70 -38.64
CA PRO A 18 -12.76 8.50 -38.41
C PRO A 18 -13.36 9.17 -37.17
N LEU A 19 -14.56 9.69 -37.41
CA LEU A 19 -15.69 9.79 -36.50
C LEU A 19 -16.28 8.37 -36.30
N LEU A 20 -15.85 7.62 -35.26
CA LEU A 20 -16.56 6.42 -34.77
C LEU A 20 -16.12 6.04 -33.34
N LEU A 21 -16.35 6.91 -32.36
CA LEU A 21 -16.14 6.65 -30.93
C LEU A 21 -17.38 7.04 -30.12
N LEU A 22 -18.56 6.60 -30.54
CA LEU A 22 -19.84 6.95 -29.89
C LEU A 22 -20.78 5.76 -29.66
N LEU A 23 -20.26 4.56 -29.38
CA LEU A 23 -21.08 3.40 -28.98
C LEU A 23 -20.36 2.46 -27.99
N PHE A 24 -19.86 2.99 -26.87
CA PHE A 24 -19.63 2.16 -25.67
C PHE A 24 -20.55 2.66 -24.55
N PRO A 25 -21.70 2.00 -24.32
CA PRO A 25 -22.50 2.26 -23.14
C PRO A 25 -21.72 1.80 -21.90
N GLY A 26 -21.25 2.77 -21.11
CA GLY A 26 -20.89 2.58 -19.70
C GLY A 26 -19.86 1.49 -19.40
N ALA A 27 -18.60 1.68 -19.78
CA ALA A 27 -17.54 1.05 -18.99
C ALA A 27 -17.68 1.58 -17.54
N PRO A 28 -17.67 0.71 -16.52
CA PRO A 28 -17.64 1.18 -15.14
C PRO A 28 -16.42 2.09 -15.03
N VAL A 29 -16.66 3.33 -14.61
CA VAL A 29 -15.60 4.23 -14.17
C VAL A 29 -14.95 3.51 -13.01
N PHE A 30 -13.88 2.76 -13.29
CA PHE A 30 -13.00 2.24 -12.26
C PHE A 30 -12.64 3.44 -11.42
N GLY A 31 -13.21 3.48 -10.21
CA GLY A 31 -12.98 4.56 -9.27
C GLY A 31 -11.49 4.78 -9.23
N GLN A 32 -11.07 6.03 -9.40
CA GLN A 32 -9.69 6.45 -9.17
C GLN A 32 -9.36 5.98 -7.76
N GLY A 33 -8.72 4.81 -7.65
CA GLY A 33 -8.21 4.32 -6.39
C GLY A 33 -7.29 5.43 -5.91
N LYS A 34 -7.58 5.99 -4.73
CA LYS A 34 -6.65 6.87 -4.03
C LYS A 34 -5.29 6.20 -4.18
N SER A 35 -4.38 6.89 -4.86
CA SER A 35 -2.97 6.49 -4.89
C SER A 35 -2.59 6.17 -3.45
N PRO A 36 -2.03 4.99 -3.16
CA PRO A 36 -1.68 4.63 -1.79
C PRO A 36 -0.92 5.80 -1.21
N GLU A 37 -1.47 6.39 -0.14
CA GLU A 37 -0.82 7.50 0.56
C GLU A 37 0.57 7.01 0.90
N GLU A 38 1.59 7.67 0.35
CA GLU A 38 2.96 7.22 0.48
C GLU A 38 3.34 7.36 1.95
N VAL A 39 3.51 6.22 2.62
CA VAL A 39 3.90 6.17 4.03
C VAL A 39 5.34 6.67 4.12
N GLN A 40 5.51 7.86 4.68
CA GLN A 40 6.82 8.50 4.82
C GLN A 40 7.06 8.89 6.28
N THR A 41 8.28 8.69 6.74
CA THR A 41 8.78 9.23 8.01
C THR A 41 9.42 10.59 7.76
N SER A 42 9.22 11.52 8.69
CA SER A 42 9.80 12.87 8.60
C SER A 42 10.19 13.39 9.98
N ASN A 43 10.91 14.51 10.01
CA ASN A 43 11.33 15.18 11.24
C ASN A 43 12.08 14.29 12.24
N LEU A 44 12.81 13.28 11.75
CA LEU A 44 13.62 12.40 12.59
C LEU A 44 14.70 13.21 13.32
N LYS A 45 14.62 13.22 14.64
CA LYS A 45 15.60 13.80 15.55
C LYS A 45 15.97 12.76 16.59
N TRP A 46 17.21 12.75 17.03
CA TRP A 46 17.62 11.88 18.11
C TRP A 46 18.53 12.60 19.09
N SER A 47 18.54 12.09 20.32
CA SER A 47 19.39 12.59 21.39
C SER A 47 19.78 11.45 22.31
N ILE A 48 20.86 11.63 23.07
CA ILE A 48 21.29 10.69 24.10
C ILE A 48 21.01 11.34 25.44
N LYS A 49 20.31 10.62 26.32
CA LYS A 49 20.08 11.01 27.70
C LYS A 49 20.45 9.83 28.58
N ASP A 50 21.53 10.00 29.35
CA ASP A 50 22.13 8.93 30.15
C ASP A 50 22.44 7.71 29.27
N ASP A 51 21.81 6.57 29.55
CA ASP A 51 22.00 5.30 28.83
C ASP A 51 20.89 5.01 27.82
N VAL A 52 20.12 6.03 27.45
CA VAL A 52 18.97 5.94 26.55
C VAL A 52 19.15 6.84 25.34
N ILE A 53 18.98 6.27 24.16
CA ILE A 53 18.85 7.03 22.91
C ILE A 53 17.36 7.29 22.68
N LEU A 54 16.99 8.56 22.57
CA LEU A 54 15.62 9.00 22.33
C LEU A 54 15.50 9.42 20.86
N LEU A 55 14.65 8.74 20.09
CA LEU A 55 14.33 9.06 18.70
C LEU A 55 12.93 9.66 18.65
N ASN A 56 12.80 10.84 18.06
CA ASN A 56 11.54 11.53 17.82
C ASN A 56 11.29 11.64 16.32
N TYR A 57 10.09 11.29 15.85
CA TYR A 57 9.76 11.31 14.44
C TYR A 57 8.27 11.59 14.21
N ASP A 58 7.94 11.94 12.96
CA ASP A 58 6.58 12.04 12.45
C ASP A 58 6.36 10.94 11.41
N LEU A 59 5.18 10.33 11.40
CA LEU A 59 4.77 9.31 10.44
C LEU A 59 3.48 9.72 9.72
N THR A 60 3.56 9.84 8.40
CA THR A 60 2.40 10.09 7.54
C THR A 60 1.66 8.77 7.25
N GLY A 61 0.34 8.78 7.40
CA GLY A 61 -0.53 7.64 7.12
C GLY A 61 -1.90 7.79 7.81
N SER A 62 -2.81 6.87 7.54
CA SER A 62 -4.11 6.85 8.22
C SER A 62 -3.94 6.45 9.70
N PRO A 63 -4.68 7.07 10.65
CA PRO A 63 -4.67 6.63 12.05
C PRO A 63 -5.21 5.20 12.24
N ASP A 64 -5.98 4.68 11.28
CA ASP A 64 -6.54 3.33 11.30
C ASP A 64 -5.64 2.27 10.64
N ASP A 65 -4.51 2.70 10.09
CA ASP A 65 -3.52 1.81 9.49
C ASP A 65 -2.61 1.22 10.56
N GLU A 66 -2.38 -0.09 10.44
CA GLU A 66 -1.43 -0.80 11.28
C GLU A 66 -0.09 -0.86 10.54
N PHE A 67 0.98 -0.53 11.25
CA PHE A 67 2.34 -0.47 10.73
C PHE A 67 3.24 -1.42 11.50
N ASP A 68 4.27 -1.93 10.84
CA ASP A 68 5.39 -2.65 11.44
C ASP A 68 6.65 -1.77 11.31
N LEU A 69 7.11 -1.22 12.43
CA LEU A 69 8.23 -0.29 12.51
C LEU A 69 9.46 -0.98 13.07
N SER A 70 10.58 -0.81 12.41
CA SER A 70 11.90 -1.16 12.93
C SER A 70 12.88 -0.02 12.69
N ILE A 71 13.93 0.02 13.51
CA ILE A 71 14.99 1.02 13.40
C ILE A 71 16.34 0.34 13.22
N ALA A 72 17.24 1.02 12.52
CA ALA A 72 18.62 0.61 12.38
C ALA A 72 19.55 1.82 12.58
N MET A 73 20.58 1.66 13.39
CA MET A 73 21.67 2.62 13.49
C MET A 73 22.73 2.29 12.44
N LYS A 74 23.16 3.29 11.68
CA LYS A 74 24.19 3.19 10.66
C LYS A 74 25.31 4.21 10.89
N LYS A 75 26.39 4.08 10.13
CA LYS A 75 27.54 4.96 10.21
C LYS A 75 27.95 5.47 8.84
N GLU A 76 28.13 6.78 8.72
CA GLU A 76 28.58 7.42 7.50
C GLU A 76 29.93 6.86 7.04
N GLY A 77 30.04 6.59 5.74
CA GLY A 77 31.26 6.02 5.14
C GLY A 77 31.47 4.52 5.39
N GLU A 78 30.62 3.85 6.17
CA GLU A 78 30.76 2.43 6.49
C GLU A 78 29.47 1.65 6.16
N ALA A 79 29.29 1.29 4.88
CA ALA A 79 28.06 0.66 4.39
C ALA A 79 27.73 -0.71 5.05
N SER A 80 28.74 -1.42 5.56
CA SER A 80 28.57 -2.68 6.28
C SER A 80 28.14 -2.52 7.74
N PHE A 81 28.25 -1.30 8.30
CA PHE A 81 27.87 -1.05 9.68
C PHE A 81 26.35 -0.86 9.79
N ALA A 82 25.69 -1.81 10.44
CA ALA A 82 24.28 -1.72 10.79
C ALA A 82 24.03 -2.37 12.14
N VAL A 83 23.36 -1.65 13.04
CA VAL A 83 22.98 -2.13 14.37
C VAL A 83 21.47 -2.04 14.50
N VAL A 84 20.82 -3.18 14.76
CA VAL A 84 19.38 -3.26 15.02
C VAL A 84 19.17 -3.36 16.54
N PRO A 85 18.49 -2.38 17.16
CA PRO A 85 18.16 -2.41 18.59
C PRO A 85 17.35 -3.63 19.00
N LYS A 86 17.73 -4.26 20.12
CA LYS A 86 17.00 -5.36 20.76
C LYS A 86 16.18 -4.87 21.97
N THR A 87 16.64 -3.80 22.62
CA THR A 87 16.00 -3.19 23.79
C THR A 87 15.41 -1.82 23.47
N ALA A 88 14.70 -1.72 22.34
CA ALA A 88 13.93 -0.54 21.98
C ALA A 88 12.47 -0.68 22.43
N GLU A 89 11.88 0.43 22.90
CA GLU A 89 10.49 0.52 23.35
C GLU A 89 9.82 1.82 22.87
N GLY A 90 8.50 1.93 23.08
CA GLY A 90 7.70 3.07 22.64
C GLY A 90 7.00 2.78 21.31
N ASP A 91 7.06 3.73 20.39
CA ASP A 91 6.40 3.66 19.09
C ASP A 91 7.23 2.82 18.08
N ILE A 92 7.43 1.53 18.38
CA ILE A 92 8.20 0.55 17.59
C ILE A 92 7.49 -0.81 17.51
N GLY A 93 7.79 -1.60 16.48
CA GLY A 93 7.18 -2.91 16.23
C GLY A 93 5.83 -2.76 15.52
N ARG A 94 4.91 -3.68 15.80
CA ARG A 94 3.57 -3.67 15.18
C ARG A 94 2.59 -2.82 15.99
N GLY A 95 1.94 -1.86 15.34
CA GLY A 95 0.96 -0.99 15.99
C GLY A 95 0.46 0.17 15.13
N TYR A 96 -0.21 1.13 15.76
CA TYR A 96 -0.85 2.28 15.12
C TYR A 96 -0.08 3.57 15.46
N PHE A 97 0.92 3.90 14.66
CA PHE A 97 1.89 4.96 14.99
C PHE A 97 1.76 6.22 14.12
N ALA A 98 0.77 6.29 13.22
CA ALA A 98 0.54 7.47 12.39
C ALA A 98 0.37 8.74 13.26
N GLY A 99 0.93 9.86 12.82
CA GLY A 99 0.87 11.14 13.52
C GLY A 99 2.24 11.76 13.79
N LYS A 100 2.26 12.76 14.67
CA LYS A 100 3.45 13.57 14.96
C LYS A 100 3.98 13.33 16.36
N GLY A 101 5.28 13.56 16.56
CA GLY A 101 5.94 13.51 17.86
C GLY A 101 5.95 12.10 18.46
N ARG A 102 6.12 11.09 17.62
CA ARG A 102 6.29 9.69 18.03
C ARG A 102 7.68 9.50 18.64
N GLU A 103 7.77 8.68 19.67
CA GLU A 103 9.00 8.47 20.43
C GLU A 103 9.39 6.98 20.46
N ILE A 104 10.64 6.70 20.12
CA ILE A 104 11.28 5.41 20.37
C ILE A 104 12.41 5.64 21.36
N ARG A 105 12.47 4.82 22.39
CA ARG A 105 13.54 4.82 23.38
C ARG A 105 14.36 3.56 23.23
N TRP A 106 15.67 3.70 23.10
CA TRP A 106 16.58 2.57 22.99
C TRP A 106 17.58 2.56 24.14
N PHE A 107 17.54 1.52 24.97
CA PHE A 107 18.48 1.29 26.08
C PHE A 107 19.79 0.70 25.57
N TYR A 108 20.52 1.47 24.78
CA TYR A 108 21.65 0.98 23.98
C TYR A 108 22.77 0.31 24.78
N ARG A 109 22.97 0.68 26.06
CA ARG A 109 23.96 0.02 26.92
C ARG A 109 23.58 -1.40 27.31
N THR A 110 22.30 -1.76 27.27
CA THR A 110 21.86 -3.14 27.50
C THR A 110 22.26 -4.02 26.32
N ASP A 111 22.12 -3.49 25.10
CA ASP A 111 22.49 -4.19 23.87
C ASP A 111 24.01 -4.19 23.64
N TYR A 112 24.65 -3.07 23.97
CA TYR A 112 26.08 -2.80 23.76
C TYR A 112 26.68 -2.17 25.01
N PRO A 113 27.11 -2.97 26.01
CA PRO A 113 27.65 -2.46 27.28
C PRO A 113 28.88 -1.57 27.13
N GLY A 114 29.68 -1.78 26.08
CA GLY A 114 30.83 -0.95 25.74
C GLY A 114 30.47 0.41 25.13
N GLY A 115 29.20 0.64 24.81
CA GLY A 115 28.71 1.82 24.11
C GLY A 115 29.21 1.91 22.67
N PHE A 116 29.10 3.11 22.10
CA PHE A 116 29.57 3.45 20.76
C PHE A 116 30.58 4.59 20.85
N SER A 117 31.64 4.52 20.05
CA SER A 117 32.70 5.51 20.02
C SER A 117 32.89 6.06 18.61
N GLY A 118 33.09 7.38 18.50
CA GLY A 118 33.27 8.07 17.23
C GLY A 118 32.03 8.86 16.82
N GLU A 119 32.09 9.44 15.62
CA GLU A 119 31.06 10.30 15.05
C GLU A 119 30.47 9.69 13.77
N GLY A 120 29.47 10.36 13.17
CA GLY A 120 28.84 9.95 11.92
C GLY A 120 27.77 8.86 12.09
N TYR A 121 27.26 8.65 13.29
CA TYR A 121 26.13 7.75 13.53
C TYR A 121 24.80 8.42 13.14
N TYR A 122 23.96 7.69 12.43
CA TYR A 122 22.61 8.12 12.07
C TYR A 122 21.62 6.96 12.17
N PHE A 123 20.33 7.28 12.20
CA PHE A 123 19.27 6.29 12.30
C PHE A 123 18.44 6.27 11.03
N GLU A 124 18.05 5.06 10.62
CA GLU A 124 17.03 4.82 9.62
C GLU A 124 15.82 4.18 10.30
N ILE A 125 14.62 4.67 9.95
CA ILE A 125 13.35 4.05 10.36
C ILE A 125 12.77 3.33 9.15
N HIS A 126 12.55 2.03 9.29
CA HIS A 126 11.88 1.21 8.31
C HIS A 126 10.43 1.01 8.72
N VAL A 127 9.50 1.38 7.83
CA VAL A 127 8.06 1.28 8.06
C VAL A 127 7.43 0.38 7.02
N GLN A 128 6.62 -0.58 7.46
CA GLN A 128 5.84 -1.44 6.58
C GLN A 128 4.35 -1.35 6.94
N LEU A 129 3.50 -1.09 5.95
CA LEU A 129 2.04 -1.12 6.14
C LEU A 129 1.57 -2.57 6.28
N VAL A 130 0.97 -2.91 7.41
CA VAL A 130 0.37 -4.23 7.66
C VAL A 130 -1.01 -4.25 7.03
N ARG A 131 -1.10 -4.68 5.77
CA ARG A 131 -2.38 -4.81 5.08
C ARG A 131 -3.26 -5.84 5.80
N LYS A 132 -4.41 -5.39 6.32
CA LYS A 132 -5.46 -6.28 6.82
C LYS A 132 -6.00 -7.10 5.66
N GLN A 133 -5.65 -8.39 5.62
CA GLN A 133 -6.22 -9.32 4.64
C GLN A 133 -7.73 -9.40 4.90
N SER A 134 -8.53 -8.96 3.93
CA SER A 134 -9.98 -8.83 4.09
C SER A 134 -10.61 -10.20 4.39
N LYS A 135 -11.19 -10.35 5.59
CA LYS A 135 -12.00 -11.53 5.99
C LYS A 135 -13.15 -11.79 5.03
N LEU A 136 -13.61 -10.76 4.32
CA LEU A 136 -14.67 -10.83 3.33
C LEU A 136 -14.32 -11.80 2.19
N LEU A 137 -13.05 -11.89 1.81
CA LEU A 137 -12.61 -12.85 0.79
C LEU A 137 -12.75 -14.30 1.27
N TYR A 138 -12.45 -14.56 2.54
CA TYR A 138 -12.65 -15.87 3.18
C TYR A 138 -14.13 -16.25 3.24
N TYR A 139 -15.01 -15.32 3.63
CA TYR A 139 -16.45 -15.57 3.63
C TYR A 139 -17.02 -15.75 2.22
N ALA A 140 -16.53 -15.00 1.23
CA ALA A 140 -16.95 -15.14 -0.17
C ALA A 140 -16.55 -16.52 -0.75
N LEU A 141 -15.32 -16.99 -0.47
CA LEU A 141 -14.86 -18.32 -0.85
C LEU A 141 -15.63 -19.43 -0.13
N GLY A 142 -15.88 -19.28 1.17
CA GLY A 142 -16.67 -20.24 1.96
C GLY A 142 -18.13 -20.34 1.50
N ALA A 143 -18.77 -19.22 1.17
CA ALA A 143 -20.12 -19.19 0.64
C ALA A 143 -20.23 -19.85 -0.74
N ALA A 144 -19.26 -19.64 -1.62
CA ALA A 144 -19.22 -20.29 -2.94
C ALA A 144 -19.07 -21.81 -2.84
N ALA A 145 -18.24 -22.32 -1.92
CA ALA A 145 -18.07 -23.75 -1.69
C ALA A 145 -19.35 -24.42 -1.16
N LEU A 146 -20.10 -23.75 -0.28
CA LEU A 146 -21.38 -24.26 0.23
C LEU A 146 -22.47 -24.24 -0.84
N ALA A 147 -22.58 -23.17 -1.63
CA ALA A 147 -23.52 -23.10 -2.75
C ALA A 147 -23.23 -24.15 -3.82
N GLY A 148 -21.95 -24.34 -4.18
CA GLY A 148 -21.52 -25.38 -5.12
C GLY A 148 -21.75 -26.80 -4.60
N GLY A 149 -21.50 -27.06 -3.31
CA GLY A 149 -21.73 -28.35 -2.68
C GLY A 149 -23.21 -28.75 -2.59
N ILE A 150 -24.10 -27.78 -2.31
CA ILE A 150 -25.56 -28.02 -2.30
C ILE A 150 -26.06 -28.32 -3.72
N LEU A 151 -25.62 -27.57 -4.74
CA LEU A 151 -25.97 -27.85 -6.13
C LEU A 151 -25.46 -29.21 -6.59
N ALA A 152 -24.22 -29.57 -6.26
CA ALA A 152 -23.65 -30.87 -6.59
C ALA A 152 -24.41 -32.03 -5.93
N LEU A 153 -24.86 -31.88 -4.68
CA LEU A 153 -25.66 -32.89 -3.99
C LEU A 153 -27.06 -33.05 -4.58
N ILE A 154 -27.69 -31.96 -5.03
CA ILE A 154 -29.01 -32.00 -5.68
C ILE A 154 -28.92 -32.65 -7.06
N VAL A 155 -27.91 -32.28 -7.87
CA VAL A 155 -27.67 -32.88 -9.19
C VAL A 155 -27.28 -34.36 -9.07
N SER A 156 -26.47 -34.74 -8.08
CA SER A 156 -26.05 -36.13 -7.90
C SER A 156 -27.16 -37.05 -7.35
N ARG A 157 -28.22 -36.49 -6.74
CA ARG A 157 -29.39 -37.28 -6.28
C ARG A 157 -30.46 -37.48 -7.35
N ASN A 158 -30.55 -36.57 -8.32
CA ASN A 158 -31.59 -36.55 -9.35
C ASN A 158 -31.01 -36.73 -10.76
N GLY A 159 -30.26 -37.81 -10.98
CA GLY A 159 -29.84 -38.19 -12.33
C GLY A 159 -31.03 -38.19 -13.28
N ASP A 160 -30.89 -37.44 -14.38
CA ASP A 160 -31.76 -37.38 -15.57
C ASP A 160 -32.91 -36.36 -15.65
N GLN A 161 -32.82 -35.19 -15.02
CA GLN A 161 -33.66 -34.03 -15.42
C GLN A 161 -32.80 -32.77 -15.66
N PRO A 162 -32.69 -32.24 -16.89
CA PRO A 162 -32.07 -30.95 -17.12
C PRO A 162 -32.85 -29.83 -16.40
N PRO A 163 -32.17 -28.81 -15.86
CA PRO A 163 -32.84 -27.76 -15.09
C PRO A 163 -33.83 -26.99 -15.98
N PRO A 164 -35.01 -26.61 -15.45
CA PRO A 164 -35.95 -25.80 -16.20
C PRO A 164 -35.33 -24.43 -16.54
N PRO A 165 -35.63 -23.85 -17.71
CA PRO A 165 -35.16 -22.52 -18.08
C PRO A 165 -35.59 -21.49 -17.04
N TYR A 166 -34.67 -20.61 -16.63
CA TYR A 166 -34.99 -19.49 -15.76
C TYR A 166 -35.85 -18.47 -16.53
N GLU A 167 -37.16 -18.48 -16.29
CA GLU A 167 -38.03 -17.37 -16.67
C GLU A 167 -37.83 -16.22 -15.68
N LEU A 168 -37.29 -15.11 -16.16
CA LEU A 168 -37.24 -13.87 -15.39
C LEU A 168 -38.66 -13.35 -15.18
N PRO A 169 -39.05 -12.92 -13.96
CA PRO A 169 -40.36 -12.33 -13.73
C PRO A 169 -40.50 -11.08 -14.61
N GLY A 170 -41.58 -11.04 -15.40
CA GLY A 170 -41.91 -9.86 -16.19
C GLY A 170 -42.06 -8.64 -15.29
N PRO A 171 -41.66 -7.44 -15.76
CA PRO A 171 -41.78 -6.23 -14.95
C PRO A 171 -43.24 -6.00 -14.55
N PRO A 172 -43.48 -5.45 -13.35
CA PRO A 172 -44.83 -5.21 -12.84
C PRO A 172 -45.63 -4.33 -13.80
N ALA A 173 -46.85 -4.76 -14.13
CA ALA A 173 -47.76 -4.00 -14.97
C ALA A 173 -48.08 -2.66 -14.32
N ARG A 174 -47.87 -1.57 -15.07
CA ARG A 174 -48.21 -0.21 -14.64
C ARG A 174 -49.73 -0.05 -14.63
N PRO A 175 -50.33 0.51 -13.55
CA PRO A 175 -51.77 0.80 -13.51
C PRO A 175 -52.17 1.90 -14.51
#